data_AF-A0A945ACZ0-F1
#
_entry.id   AF-A0A945ACZ0-F1
#
_cell.length_a   1.000
_cell.length_b   1.000
_cell.length_c   1.000
_cell.angle_alpha   90.00
_cell.angle_beta   90.00
_cell.angle_gamma   90.00
#
_symmetry.space_group_name_H-M   'P 1'
#
loop_
_entity.id
_entity.type
_entity.pdbx_description
1 polymer ?
#
loop_
_entity_poly.entity_id
_entity_poly.type
_entity_poly.pdbx_seq_one_letter_code
_entity_poly.pdbx_strand_id
1 'polypeptide(L)' 'MKITAIKTIMTGKRPGDSVKKRSRALVKVETDEGISGWGETYSHGPDLALAPVVDYIFELIKG' A
#
# COMPACT_ATOMS: atom_id res chain seq x y z
N MET A 1 16.69 8.08 12.11
CA MET A 1 15.57 7.76 11.21
C MET A 1 15.27 6.28 11.28
N LYS A 2 14.02 5.97 11.63
CA LYS A 2 13.48 4.64 11.90
C LYS A 2 12.10 4.54 11.28
N ILE A 3 11.76 3.39 10.69
CA ILE A 3 10.45 3.20 10.04
C ILE A 3 9.46 2.77 11.12
N THR A 4 8.40 3.57 11.31
CA THR A 4 7.43 3.41 12.41
C THR A 4 6.07 2.91 11.96
N ALA A 5 5.71 3.08 10.68
CA ALA A 5 4.48 2.55 10.12
C ALA A 5 4.55 2.34 8.60
N ILE A 6 3.75 1.38 8.12
CA ILE A 6 3.36 1.24 6.72
C ILE A 6 1.84 1.27 6.62
N LYS A 7 1.29 1.87 5.57
CA LYS A 7 -0.17 1.93 5.32
C LYS A 7 -0.47 1.65 3.86
N THR A 8 -1.34 0.69 3.61
CA THR A 8 -1.87 0.41 2.28
C THR A 8 -3.20 1.12 2.09
N ILE A 9 -3.33 1.92 1.03
CA ILE A 9 -4.53 2.69 0.69
C ILE A 9 -5.05 2.20 -0.65
N MET A 10 -6.26 1.66 -0.65
CA MET A 10 -6.90 1.16 -1.86
C MET A 10 -7.70 2.24 -2.57
N THR A 11 -7.43 2.42 -3.86
CA THR A 11 -8.03 3.47 -4.68
C THR A 11 -8.51 2.92 -6.02
N GLY A 12 -9.30 3.74 -6.73
CA GLY A 12 -9.68 3.49 -8.12
C GLY A 12 -10.96 2.68 -8.29
N LYS A 13 -10.96 1.40 -7.92
CA LYS A 13 -12.05 0.46 -8.26
C LYS A 13 -13.09 0.32 -7.15
N ARG A 14 -14.36 0.43 -7.51
CA ARG A 14 -15.54 0.31 -6.64
C ARG A 14 -16.49 -0.78 -7.18
N PRO A 15 -17.42 -1.30 -6.35
CA PRO A 15 -18.50 -2.15 -6.84
C PRO A 15 -19.25 -1.47 -8.01
N GLY A 16 -19.46 -2.20 -9.10
CA GLY A 16 -20.13 -1.70 -10.33
C GLY A 16 -19.21 -1.04 -11.37
N ASP A 17 -17.91 -0.85 -11.09
CA ASP A 17 -16.97 -0.35 -12.08
C ASP A 17 -16.69 -1.37 -13.20
N SER A 18 -16.43 -0.89 -14.43
CA SER A 18 -16.11 -1.75 -15.58
C SER A 18 -14.83 -2.57 -15.38
N VAL A 19 -14.73 -3.71 -16.07
CA VAL A 19 -13.55 -4.60 -15.99
C VAL A 19 -12.25 -3.91 -16.45
N LYS A 20 -12.36 -2.90 -17.32
CA LYS A 20 -11.23 -2.08 -17.80
C LYS A 20 -10.66 -1.17 -16.71
N LYS A 21 -11.45 -0.85 -15.68
CA LYS A 21 -10.99 -0.01 -14.57
C LYS A 21 -10.21 -0.86 -13.58
N ARG A 22 -8.93 -0.50 -13.40
CA ARG A 22 -8.01 -1.17 -12.48
C ARG A 22 -8.07 -0.50 -11.11
N SER A 23 -7.97 -1.31 -10.07
CA SER A 23 -7.66 -0.83 -8.73
C SER A 23 -6.22 -0.31 -8.70
N ARG A 24 -5.90 0.45 -7.65
CA ARG A 24 -4.52 0.84 -7.37
C ARG A 24 -4.28 0.91 -5.86
N ALA A 25 -3.20 0.29 -5.40
CA ALA A 25 -2.76 0.44 -4.02
C ALA A 25 -1.64 1.47 -3.94
N LEU A 26 -1.83 2.44 -3.05
CA LEU A 26 -0.79 3.38 -2.64
C LEU A 26 -0.26 2.91 -1.30
N VAL A 27 1.06 2.92 -1.14
CA VAL A 27 1.73 2.55 0.11
C VAL A 27 2.38 3.80 0.68
N LYS A 28 2.05 4.12 1.92
CA LYS A 28 2.68 5.19 2.69
C LYS A 28 3.59 4.57 3.74
N VAL A 29 4.83 5.04 3.83
CA VAL A 29 5.80 4.68 4.87
C VAL A 29 6.07 5.90 5.74
N GLU A 30 6.03 5.75 7.05
CA GLU A 30 6.23 6.84 8.03
C GLU A 30 7.45 6.56 8.92
N THR A 31 8.10 7.62 9.39
CA THR A 31 9.30 7.54 10.25
C THR A 31 9.11 8.24 11.59
N ASP A 32 10.02 7.96 12.53
CA ASP A 32 10.10 8.62 13.84
C ASP A 32 10.43 10.13 13.76
N GLU A 33 11.02 10.58 12.66
CA GLU A 33 11.35 11.99 12.38
C GLU A 33 10.21 12.74 11.67
N GLY A 34 9.04 12.12 11.50
CA GLY A 34 7.87 12.74 10.86
C GLY A 34 7.96 12.80 9.32
N ILE A 35 8.95 12.15 8.72
CA ILE A 35 9.08 12.04 7.25
C ILE A 35 8.15 10.93 6.74
N SER A 36 7.51 11.17 5.59
CA SER A 36 6.66 10.21 4.90
C SER A 36 7.12 9.95 3.46
N GLY A 37 7.25 8.69 3.09
CA GLY A 37 7.46 8.24 1.71
C GLY A 37 6.20 7.64 1.10
N TRP A 38 6.06 7.76 -0.23
CA TRP A 38 4.93 7.20 -0.98
C TRP A 38 5.41 6.30 -2.12
N GLY A 39 4.74 5.17 -2.29
CA GLY A 39 4.92 4.25 -3.41
C GLY A 39 3.59 3.85 -4.02
N GLU A 40 3.62 3.45 -5.29
CA GLU A 40 2.46 2.94 -6.01
C GLU A 40 2.74 1.49 -6.45
N THR A 41 1.83 0.57 -6.14
CA THR A 41 1.94 -0.82 -6.58
C THR A 41 1.37 -0.98 -7.98
N TYR A 42 1.97 -1.83 -8.82
CA TYR A 42 1.34 -2.23 -10.06
C TYR A 42 0.10 -3.10 -9.80
N SER A 43 -1.00 -2.82 -10.50
CA SER A 43 -2.24 -3.62 -10.41
C SER A 43 -2.11 -4.87 -11.26
N HIS A 44 -1.80 -6.00 -10.63
CA HIS A 44 -1.82 -7.31 -11.29
C HIS A 44 -3.24 -7.89 -11.35
N GLY A 45 -4.06 -7.73 -10.31
CA GLY A 45 -5.41 -8.28 -10.29
C GLY A 45 -6.05 -8.36 -8.90
N PRO A 46 -5.70 -9.36 -8.07
CA PRO A 46 -6.28 -9.52 -6.74
C PRO A 46 -5.65 -8.50 -5.76
N ASP A 47 -5.79 -7.21 -6.04
CA ASP A 47 -5.03 -6.14 -5.38
C ASP A 47 -5.33 -6.01 -3.87
N LEU A 48 -6.45 -6.57 -3.39
CA LEU A 48 -6.73 -6.66 -1.94
C LEU A 48 -5.69 -7.52 -1.21
N ALA A 49 -5.04 -8.45 -1.89
CA ALA A 49 -3.95 -9.25 -1.32
C ALA A 49 -2.68 -8.43 -1.06
N LEU A 50 -2.56 -7.22 -1.60
CA LEU A 50 -1.39 -6.37 -1.38
C LEU A 50 -1.29 -5.88 0.07
N ALA A 51 -2.43 -5.61 0.73
CA ALA A 51 -2.42 -5.13 2.11
C ALA A 51 -1.70 -6.11 3.08
N PRO A 52 -2.07 -7.40 3.18
CA PRO A 52 -1.36 -8.33 4.06
C PRO A 52 0.08 -8.61 3.63
N VAL A 53 0.40 -8.51 2.34
CA VAL A 53 1.80 -8.62 1.86
C VAL A 53 2.64 -7.44 2.34
N VAL A 54 2.10 -6.23 2.25
CA VAL A 54 2.77 -5.00 2.72
C VAL A 54 2.92 -5.02 4.24
N ASP A 55 1.92 -5.52 4.97
CA ASP A 55 2.00 -5.70 6.43
C ASP A 55 3.13 -6.68 6.81
N TYR A 56 3.25 -7.79 6.08
CA TYR A 56 4.36 -8.74 6.29
C TYR A 56 5.72 -8.11 5.98
N ILE A 57 5.84 -7.33 4.91
CA ILE A 57 7.09 -6.62 4.57
C ILE A 57 7.46 -5.64 5.67
N PHE A 58 6.49 -4.95 6.29
CA PHE A 58 6.76 -4.04 7.40
C PHE A 58 7.41 -4.73 8.60
N GLU A 59 7.01 -5.97 8.91
CA GLU A 59 7.68 -6.75 9.96
C GLU A 59 9.19 -6.95 9.71
N LEU A 60 9.62 -6.93 8.45
CA LEU A 60 11.02 -7.09 8.05
C LEU A 60 11.83 -5.78 8.12
N ILE A 61 11.16 -4.62 8.05
CA ILE A 61 11.82 -3.31 7.89
C ILE A 61 11.50 -2.31 9.01
N LYS A 62 10.55 -2.62 9.90
CA LYS A 62 10.20 -1.76 11.04
C LYS A 62 11.33 -1.75 12.07
N GLY A 63 11.50 -0.62 12.74
CA GLY A 63 12.48 -0.44 13.81
C GLY A 63 12.90 0.99 13.99
#